data_AF-A0AAD4ME34-F1
#
_entry.id   AF-A0AAD4ME34-F1
#
_cell.length_a   1.000
_cell.length_b   1.000
_cell.length_c   1.000
_cell.angle_alpha   90.00
_cell.angle_beta   90.00
_cell.angle_gamma   90.00
#
_symmetry.space_group_name_H-M   'P 1'
#
loop_
_entity.id
_entity.type
_entity.pdbx_description
1 polymer ?
#
loop_
_entity_poly.entity_id
_entity_poly.type
_entity_poly.pdbx_seq_one_letter_code
_entity_poly.pdbx_strand_id
1 'polypeptide(L)'
;MSRYPSHLSPNITPTKSTKTQKSRARREPSGVFSLFQPPQIQQFKEAFSLIDQDRDGLVGEQDLKDTFASLGIVPSPEMMEELLTSRPGGRGSHPPPEDPRDRGVNFAMFLTMMSEHLFEFDAEAELLEAFSSFDESDSGIVKCDEIRKWLNETGDRMDQAEIDRFLKGSFTDRQGNFSYKEWVKVFRVNEDNNDAEAQA
;
A
#
# COMPACT_ATOMS: atom_id res chain seq x y z
N MET A 1 -39.17 31.21 -56.44
CA MET A 1 -40.26 30.77 -57.33
C MET A 1 -40.07 29.27 -57.57
N SER A 2 -41.11 28.47 -57.29
CA SER A 2 -41.18 27.00 -57.31
C SER A 2 -40.60 26.39 -58.60
N ARG A 3 -40.16 25.13 -58.60
CA ARG A 3 -40.96 23.90 -58.73
C ARG A 3 -39.96 22.73 -58.53
N TYR A 4 -40.20 21.71 -57.72
CA TYR A 4 -41.02 20.53 -58.03
C TYR A 4 -41.25 19.67 -56.77
N PRO A 5 -42.40 18.99 -56.66
CA PRO A 5 -42.63 17.94 -55.67
C PRO A 5 -42.39 16.53 -56.24
N SER A 6 -41.77 15.70 -55.39
CA SER A 6 -42.05 14.29 -55.08
C SER A 6 -41.85 13.16 -56.13
N HIS A 7 -41.44 11.99 -55.59
CA HIS A 7 -41.62 10.62 -56.08
C HIS A 7 -41.17 10.27 -57.51
N LEU A 8 -39.94 9.76 -57.65
CA LEU A 8 -39.56 8.67 -58.57
C LEU A 8 -38.21 8.08 -58.10
N SER A 9 -38.26 6.95 -57.39
CA SER A 9 -37.09 6.12 -57.02
C SER A 9 -36.49 5.43 -58.26
N PRO A 10 -35.24 4.92 -58.22
CA PRO A 10 -35.05 3.55 -57.74
C PRO A 10 -33.74 3.26 -56.97
N ASN A 11 -33.91 2.42 -55.94
CA ASN A 11 -33.04 1.33 -55.44
C ASN A 11 -31.50 1.45 -55.24
N ILE A 12 -31.14 1.19 -53.97
CA ILE A 12 -30.07 0.30 -53.47
C ILE A 12 -28.61 0.71 -53.75
N THR A 13 -27.97 1.28 -52.72
CA THR A 13 -26.89 0.63 -51.93
C THR A 13 -26.45 1.58 -50.79
N PRO A 14 -26.25 1.10 -49.55
CA PRO A 14 -25.88 1.96 -48.44
C PRO A 14 -24.36 2.20 -48.42
N THR A 15 -23.94 3.44 -48.69
CA THR A 15 -22.55 3.88 -48.49
C THR A 15 -22.41 4.56 -47.12
N LYS A 16 -21.66 3.91 -46.24
CA LYS A 16 -20.89 4.43 -45.08
C LYS A 16 -21.63 5.30 -44.04
N SER A 17 -21.94 4.69 -42.90
CA SER A 17 -21.78 5.32 -41.59
C SER A 17 -20.62 4.64 -40.85
N THR A 18 -19.52 5.36 -40.76
CA THR A 18 -18.38 5.04 -39.90
C THR A 18 -18.88 4.92 -38.46
N LYS A 19 -18.90 3.70 -37.92
CA LYS A 19 -19.07 3.45 -36.50
C LYS A 19 -17.99 4.23 -35.76
N THR A 20 -18.39 5.25 -35.02
CA THR A 20 -17.60 5.84 -33.94
C THR A 20 -17.19 4.70 -33.02
N GLN A 21 -15.94 4.27 -33.15
CA GLN A 21 -15.29 3.45 -32.14
C GLN A 21 -15.37 4.26 -30.84
N LYS A 22 -16.23 3.84 -29.92
CA LYS A 22 -16.10 4.23 -28.51
C LYS A 22 -14.67 3.88 -28.15
N SER A 23 -13.82 4.91 -28.03
CA SER A 23 -12.52 4.76 -27.41
C SER A 23 -12.80 4.11 -26.06
N ARG A 24 -12.35 2.87 -25.91
CA ARG A 24 -12.14 2.30 -24.59
C ARG A 24 -11.17 3.28 -23.96
N ALA A 25 -11.70 4.17 -23.13
CA ALA A 25 -10.88 4.92 -22.19
C ALA A 25 -10.05 3.85 -21.50
N ARG A 26 -8.75 3.87 -21.80
CA ARG A 26 -7.76 3.09 -21.09
C ARG A 26 -8.02 3.47 -19.64
N ARG A 27 -8.56 2.54 -18.85
CA ARG A 27 -8.65 2.73 -17.42
C ARG A 27 -7.20 2.80 -17.00
N GLU A 28 -6.70 4.03 -16.86
CA GLU A 28 -5.43 4.29 -16.18
C GLU A 28 -5.54 3.53 -14.86
N PRO A 29 -4.57 2.65 -14.54
CA PRO A 29 -4.59 1.98 -13.25
C PRO A 29 -4.68 3.09 -12.21
N SER A 30 -5.69 3.01 -11.34
CA SER A 30 -5.84 3.90 -10.19
C SER A 30 -4.47 4.05 -9.54
N GLY A 31 -3.98 5.29 -9.38
CA GLY A 31 -2.56 5.58 -9.13
C GLY A 31 -1.90 4.76 -8.02
N VAL A 32 -2.69 4.29 -7.05
CA VAL A 32 -2.28 3.35 -5.99
C VAL A 32 -1.71 2.03 -6.51
N PHE A 33 -2.27 1.45 -7.58
CA PHE A 33 -1.75 0.19 -8.15
C PHE A 33 -0.41 0.37 -8.85
N SER A 34 -0.04 1.59 -9.23
CA SER A 34 1.31 1.88 -9.74
C SER A 34 2.34 2.16 -8.64
N LEU A 35 1.91 2.34 -7.38
CA LEU A 35 2.84 2.52 -6.26
C LEU A 35 3.51 1.21 -5.83
N PHE A 36 2.88 0.06 -6.09
CA PHE A 36 3.34 -1.24 -5.60
C PHE A 36 3.82 -2.13 -6.74
N GLN A 37 4.87 -2.93 -6.46
CA GLN A 37 5.31 -3.96 -7.38
C GLN A 37 4.30 -5.11 -7.45
N PRO A 38 4.22 -5.85 -8.58
CA PRO A 38 3.29 -6.98 -8.70
C PRO A 38 3.37 -8.02 -7.56
N PRO A 39 4.56 -8.39 -7.03
CA PRO A 39 4.66 -9.29 -5.87
C PRO A 39 4.04 -8.71 -4.60
N GLN A 40 4.24 -7.41 -4.33
CA GLN A 40 3.64 -6.73 -3.18
C GLN A 40 2.11 -6.72 -3.27
N ILE A 41 1.56 -6.43 -4.47
CA ILE A 41 0.12 -6.50 -4.70
C ILE A 41 -0.42 -7.91 -4.44
N GLN A 42 0.33 -8.95 -4.79
CA GLN A 42 -0.04 -10.34 -4.55
C GLN A 42 -0.07 -10.65 -3.04
N GLN A 43 0.92 -10.21 -2.27
CA GLN A 43 0.92 -10.38 -0.81
C GLN A 43 -0.24 -9.62 -0.15
N PHE A 44 -0.58 -8.41 -0.62
CA PHE A 44 -1.75 -7.69 -0.12
C PHE A 44 -3.04 -8.45 -0.44
N LYS A 45 -3.15 -9.11 -1.60
CA LYS A 45 -4.31 -9.95 -1.93
C LYS A 45 -4.42 -11.16 -1.01
N GLU A 46 -3.30 -11.81 -0.72
CA GLU A 46 -3.26 -12.95 0.20
C GLU A 46 -3.65 -12.54 1.61
N ALA A 47 -3.08 -11.44 2.11
CA ALA A 47 -3.46 -10.86 3.40
C ALA A 47 -4.95 -10.49 3.44
N PHE A 48 -5.47 -9.84 2.40
CA PHE A 48 -6.90 -9.51 2.29
C PHE A 48 -7.77 -10.77 2.31
N SER A 49 -7.37 -11.82 1.59
CA SER A 49 -8.09 -13.10 1.54
C SER A 49 -8.05 -13.88 2.85
N LEU A 50 -7.09 -13.59 3.73
CA LEU A 50 -7.05 -14.14 5.09
C LEU A 50 -8.02 -13.42 6.03
N ILE A 51 -8.36 -12.17 5.72
CA ILE A 51 -9.30 -11.37 6.51
C ILE A 51 -10.73 -11.62 6.02
N ASP A 52 -10.97 -11.54 4.71
CA ASP A 52 -12.24 -11.81 4.04
C ASP A 52 -12.61 -13.31 4.11
N GLN A 53 -13.27 -13.70 5.21
CA GLN A 53 -13.55 -15.11 5.54
C GLN A 53 -14.65 -15.69 4.66
N ASP A 54 -15.67 -14.89 4.36
CA ASP A 54 -16.81 -15.31 3.55
C ASP A 54 -16.57 -15.14 2.03
N ARG A 55 -15.47 -14.47 1.65
CA ARG A 55 -14.99 -14.28 0.26
C ARG A 55 -15.98 -13.49 -0.58
N ASP A 56 -16.71 -12.57 0.02
CA ASP A 56 -17.61 -11.68 -0.70
C ASP A 56 -16.88 -10.49 -1.37
N GLY A 57 -15.58 -10.33 -1.09
CA GLY A 57 -14.73 -9.27 -1.61
C GLY A 57 -14.75 -7.98 -0.79
N LEU A 58 -15.39 -7.99 0.38
CA LEU A 58 -15.51 -6.90 1.34
C LEU A 58 -15.13 -7.37 2.74
N VAL A 59 -14.14 -6.73 3.35
CA VAL A 59 -13.85 -6.97 4.78
C VAL A 59 -14.87 -6.22 5.63
N GLY A 60 -15.78 -6.95 6.27
CA GLY A 60 -16.81 -6.43 7.15
C GLY A 60 -16.54 -6.62 8.65
N GLU A 61 -17.53 -6.27 9.47
CA GLU A 61 -17.45 -6.41 10.93
C GLU A 61 -17.28 -7.86 11.39
N GLN A 62 -17.91 -8.80 10.69
CA GLN A 62 -17.83 -10.22 11.02
C GLN A 62 -16.44 -10.78 10.72
N ASP A 63 -15.89 -10.46 9.54
CA ASP A 63 -14.53 -10.83 9.12
C ASP A 63 -13.46 -10.37 10.11
N LEU A 64 -13.56 -9.10 10.56
CA LEU A 64 -12.64 -8.56 11.55
C LEU A 64 -12.76 -9.27 12.90
N LYS A 65 -13.98 -9.54 13.37
CA LYS A 65 -14.20 -10.28 14.63
C LYS A 65 -13.60 -11.68 14.56
N ASP A 66 -13.81 -12.39 13.46
CA ASP A 66 -13.30 -13.75 13.28
C ASP A 66 -11.77 -13.77 13.13
N THR A 67 -11.21 -12.76 12.45
CA THR A 67 -9.77 -12.56 12.33
C THR A 67 -9.13 -12.31 13.70
N PHE A 68 -9.68 -11.38 14.50
CA PHE A 68 -9.15 -11.09 15.84
C PHE A 68 -9.32 -12.28 16.80
N ALA A 69 -10.45 -12.98 16.73
CA ALA A 69 -10.67 -14.20 17.50
C ALA A 69 -9.63 -15.28 17.17
N SER A 70 -9.28 -15.43 15.88
CA SER A 70 -8.25 -16.37 15.43
C SER A 70 -6.84 -16.01 15.93
N LEU A 71 -6.58 -14.72 16.16
CA LEU A 71 -5.33 -14.22 16.75
C LEU A 71 -5.34 -14.23 18.29
N GLY A 72 -6.46 -14.60 18.93
CA GLY A 72 -6.62 -14.54 20.38
C GLY A 72 -6.69 -13.10 20.93
N ILE A 73 -6.99 -12.13 20.08
CA ILE A 73 -7.12 -10.71 20.42
C ILE A 73 -8.60 -10.39 20.61
N VAL A 74 -8.94 -9.71 21.70
CA VAL A 74 -10.29 -9.17 21.91
C VAL A 74 -10.28 -7.68 21.53
N PRO A 75 -10.82 -7.29 20.37
CA PRO A 75 -10.80 -5.91 19.92
C PRO A 75 -11.72 -5.06 20.81
N SER A 76 -11.29 -3.83 21.14
CA SER A 76 -12.16 -2.88 21.82
C SER A 76 -13.25 -2.38 20.86
N PRO A 77 -14.42 -1.94 21.36
CA PRO A 77 -15.46 -1.36 20.52
C PRO A 77 -14.95 -0.16 19.70
N GLU A 78 -14.10 0.67 20.31
CA GLU A 78 -13.48 1.84 19.67
C GLU A 78 -12.57 1.42 18.50
N MET A 79 -11.71 0.42 18.69
CA MET A 79 -10.83 -0.09 17.64
C MET A 79 -11.63 -0.70 16.48
N MET A 80 -12.71 -1.44 16.78
CA MET A 80 -13.59 -2.00 15.76
C MET A 80 -14.28 -0.90 14.95
N GLU A 81 -14.78 0.13 15.63
CA GLU A 81 -15.41 1.27 14.97
C GLU A 81 -14.42 2.05 14.10
N GLU A 82 -13.20 2.27 14.58
CA GLU A 82 -12.12 2.90 13.84
C GLU A 82 -11.81 2.13 12.54
N LEU A 83 -11.63 0.81 12.62
CA LEU A 83 -11.35 -0.02 11.45
C LEU A 83 -12.52 -0.04 10.45
N LEU A 84 -13.77 -0.08 10.94
CA LEU A 84 -14.96 -0.09 10.08
C LEU A 84 -15.25 1.27 9.43
N THR A 85 -14.82 2.36 10.06
CA THR A 85 -14.99 3.73 9.53
C THR A 85 -13.77 4.25 8.77
N SER A 86 -12.65 3.53 8.82
CA SER A 86 -11.44 3.88 8.08
C SER A 86 -11.72 3.88 6.57
N ARG A 87 -11.36 4.96 5.88
CA ARG A 87 -11.49 5.08 4.42
C ARG A 87 -10.23 5.75 3.85
N PRO A 88 -9.89 5.45 2.58
CA PRO A 88 -8.82 6.17 1.89
C PRO A 88 -9.05 7.68 1.84
N GLY A 89 -7.99 8.47 2.04
CA GLY A 89 -7.98 9.91 1.80
C GLY A 89 -8.50 10.77 2.97
N GLY A 90 -8.82 10.18 4.12
CA GLY A 90 -9.21 10.93 5.32
C GLY A 90 -8.27 10.67 6.48
N ARG A 91 -7.50 11.69 6.85
CA ARG A 91 -6.87 11.74 8.18
C ARG A 91 -7.98 12.05 9.21
N GLY A 92 -8.70 11.02 9.66
CA GLY A 92 -9.75 11.12 10.69
C GLY A 92 -10.88 10.11 10.52
N SER A 93 -11.70 9.90 11.57
CA SER A 93 -12.87 9.01 11.48
C SER A 93 -13.85 9.59 10.46
N HIS A 94 -14.12 8.86 9.39
CA HIS A 94 -15.21 9.24 8.51
C HIS A 94 -16.55 9.02 9.23
N PRO A 95 -17.54 9.90 9.01
CA PRO A 95 -18.88 9.61 9.48
C PRO A 95 -19.29 8.22 8.95
N PRO A 96 -19.84 7.35 9.82
CA PRO A 96 -20.20 6.01 9.41
C PRO A 96 -21.14 6.07 8.20
N PRO A 97 -20.94 5.20 7.19
CA PRO A 97 -21.84 5.11 6.05
C PRO A 97 -23.30 4.99 6.50
N GLU A 98 -24.21 5.68 5.81
CA GLU A 98 -25.64 5.63 6.13
C GLU A 98 -26.22 4.21 5.99
N ASP A 99 -25.66 3.41 5.07
CA ASP A 99 -25.99 1.99 4.93
C ASP A 99 -24.94 1.11 5.63
N PRO A 100 -25.33 0.27 6.61
CA PRO A 100 -24.45 -0.69 7.26
C PRO A 100 -23.73 -1.65 6.29
N ARG A 101 -24.28 -1.86 5.09
CA ARG A 101 -23.70 -2.71 4.04
C ARG A 101 -22.51 -2.04 3.33
N ASP A 102 -22.44 -0.72 3.37
CA ASP A 102 -21.32 0.06 2.80
C ASP A 102 -20.18 0.26 3.82
N ARG A 103 -20.28 -0.39 4.98
CA ARG A 103 -19.24 -0.36 6.02
C ARG A 103 -18.02 -1.21 5.68
N GLY A 104 -18.15 -2.15 4.74
CA GLY A 104 -17.05 -3.02 4.33
C GLY A 104 -15.93 -2.32 3.56
N VAL A 105 -14.71 -2.83 3.69
CA VAL A 105 -13.53 -2.35 2.96
C VAL A 105 -13.24 -3.32 1.81
N ASN A 106 -13.37 -2.86 0.57
CA ASN A 106 -12.96 -3.67 -0.60
C ASN A 106 -11.44 -3.65 -0.79
N PHE A 107 -10.93 -4.57 -1.61
CA PHE A 107 -9.49 -4.70 -1.84
C PHE A 107 -8.82 -3.41 -2.37
N ALA A 108 -9.50 -2.64 -3.22
CA ALA A 108 -8.93 -1.39 -3.76
C ALA A 108 -8.80 -0.32 -2.67
N MET A 109 -9.78 -0.24 -1.76
CA MET A 109 -9.74 0.63 -0.59
C MET A 109 -8.66 0.19 0.38
N PHE A 110 -8.58 -1.11 0.68
CA PHE A 110 -7.51 -1.70 1.50
C PHE A 110 -6.13 -1.35 0.94
N LEU A 111 -5.91 -1.52 -0.36
CA LEU A 111 -4.63 -1.20 -1.00
C LEU A 111 -4.30 0.29 -0.90
N THR A 112 -5.32 1.16 -0.99
CA THR A 112 -5.11 2.61 -0.84
C THR A 112 -4.78 2.99 0.59
N MET A 113 -5.50 2.43 1.57
CA MET A 113 -5.18 2.63 2.99
C MET A 113 -3.77 2.14 3.32
N MET A 114 -3.38 0.96 2.82
CA MET A 114 -2.02 0.46 2.96
C MET A 114 -1.01 1.38 2.28
N SER A 115 -1.34 1.96 1.12
CA SER A 115 -0.46 2.93 0.46
C SER A 115 -0.29 4.22 1.25
N GLU A 116 -1.33 4.73 1.91
CA GLU A 116 -1.23 5.94 2.72
C GLU A 116 -0.35 5.73 3.96
N HIS A 117 -0.35 4.52 4.52
CA HIS A 117 0.55 4.16 5.61
C HIS A 117 1.98 3.80 5.15
N LEU A 118 2.16 3.27 3.94
CA LEU A 118 3.46 2.84 3.42
C LEU A 118 4.21 3.94 2.63
N PHE A 119 3.49 4.94 2.12
CA PHE A 119 4.06 6.07 1.37
C PHE A 119 4.83 7.06 2.26
N GLU A 120 4.75 6.92 3.60
CA GLU A 120 5.55 7.72 4.53
C GLU A 120 7.02 7.25 4.64
N PHE A 121 7.44 6.26 3.84
CA PHE A 121 8.78 5.69 3.91
C PHE A 121 9.53 5.79 2.57
N ASP A 122 10.84 6.08 2.61
CA ASP A 122 11.74 6.22 1.45
C ASP A 122 12.18 4.87 0.86
N ALA A 123 12.32 4.76 -0.47
CA ALA A 123 12.60 3.47 -1.14
C ALA A 123 13.84 2.76 -0.55
N GLU A 124 13.92 1.42 -0.67
CA GLU A 124 15.07 0.66 -0.12
C GLU A 124 16.42 1.25 -0.55
N ALA A 125 16.56 1.55 -1.84
CA ALA A 125 17.78 2.16 -2.39
C ALA A 125 18.09 3.53 -1.75
N GLU A 126 17.08 4.36 -1.49
CA GLU A 126 17.26 5.68 -0.89
C GLU A 126 17.66 5.56 0.59
N LEU A 127 17.06 4.62 1.32
CA LEU A 127 17.45 4.32 2.70
C LEU A 127 18.89 3.79 2.78
N LEU A 128 19.26 2.88 1.88
CA LEU A 128 20.62 2.34 1.82
C LEU A 128 21.65 3.42 1.48
N GLU A 129 21.34 4.32 0.55
CA GLU A 129 22.19 5.47 0.18
C GLU A 129 22.33 6.47 1.33
N ALA A 130 21.24 6.73 2.06
CA ALA A 130 21.28 7.61 3.23
C ALA A 130 22.22 7.06 4.32
N PHE A 131 22.18 5.75 4.60
CA PHE A 131 23.08 5.13 5.58
C PHE A 131 24.51 4.93 5.06
N SER A 132 24.71 4.65 3.77
CA SER A 132 26.04 4.44 3.18
C SER A 132 26.92 5.69 3.25
N SER A 133 26.30 6.87 3.31
CA SER A 133 26.99 8.14 3.57
C SER A 133 27.79 8.16 4.88
N PHE A 134 27.51 7.23 5.80
CA PHE A 134 28.19 7.08 7.10
C PHE A 134 29.01 5.80 7.24
N ASP A 135 29.02 4.95 6.21
CA ASP A 135 29.78 3.72 6.16
C ASP A 135 30.82 3.82 5.04
N GLU A 136 31.90 4.55 5.32
CA GLU A 136 33.01 4.75 4.38
C GLU A 136 33.61 3.43 3.86
N SER A 137 33.44 2.35 4.62
CA SER A 137 33.92 1.01 4.29
C SER A 137 32.93 0.14 3.52
N ASP A 138 31.70 0.60 3.28
CA ASP A 138 30.58 -0.17 2.73
C ASP A 138 30.38 -1.54 3.41
N SER A 139 30.69 -1.59 4.71
CA SER A 139 30.59 -2.77 5.56
C SER A 139 29.16 -3.24 5.83
N GLY A 140 28.16 -2.40 5.56
CA GLY A 140 26.76 -2.61 5.92
C GLY A 140 26.46 -2.35 7.39
N ILE A 141 27.39 -1.73 8.13
CA ILE A 141 27.24 -1.43 9.56
C ILE A 141 27.66 0.01 9.87
N VAL A 142 26.94 0.64 10.80
CA VAL A 142 27.28 1.97 11.31
C VAL A 142 27.30 1.93 12.84
N LYS A 143 28.19 2.70 13.46
CA LYS A 143 28.26 2.81 14.93
C LYS A 143 27.00 3.47 15.48
N CYS A 144 26.43 2.89 16.53
CA CYS A 144 25.25 3.43 17.20
C CYS A 144 25.46 4.86 17.72
N ASP A 145 26.66 5.18 18.18
CA ASP A 145 27.00 6.53 18.66
C ASP A 145 26.96 7.57 17.55
N GLU A 146 27.39 7.20 16.34
CA GLU A 146 27.28 8.06 15.16
C GLU A 146 25.81 8.28 14.82
N ILE A 147 25.01 7.21 14.67
CA ILE A 147 23.57 7.32 14.39
C ILE A 147 22.87 8.20 15.42
N ARG A 148 23.17 8.01 16.71
CA ARG A 148 22.61 8.82 17.80
C ARG A 148 22.94 10.29 17.65
N LYS A 149 24.18 10.62 17.26
CA LYS A 149 24.59 12.00 17.00
C LYS A 149 23.78 12.60 15.84
N TRP A 150 23.63 11.88 14.73
CA TRP A 150 22.90 12.34 13.55
C TRP A 150 21.42 12.60 13.83
N LEU A 151 20.73 11.62 14.43
CA LEU A 151 19.29 11.72 14.75
C LEU A 151 18.98 12.80 15.79
N ASN A 152 19.96 13.18 16.60
CA ASN A 152 19.82 14.25 17.60
C ASN A 152 20.21 15.64 17.05
N GLU A 153 21.13 15.73 16.08
CA GLU A 153 21.69 17.00 15.61
C GLU A 153 21.10 17.50 14.27
N THR A 154 20.64 16.59 13.41
CA THR A 154 20.29 16.87 12.01
C THR A 154 18.79 16.69 11.74
N GLY A 155 18.21 17.56 10.92
CA GLY A 155 16.81 17.45 10.48
C GLY A 155 15.79 17.64 11.61
N ASP A 156 14.70 16.88 11.54
CA ASP A 156 13.73 16.75 12.63
C ASP A 156 14.32 15.87 13.73
N ARG A 157 14.72 16.52 14.82
CA ARG A 157 15.48 15.90 15.89
C ARG A 157 14.62 14.93 16.69
N MET A 158 15.16 13.73 16.88
CA MET A 158 14.58 12.73 17.76
C MET A 158 15.11 12.92 19.19
N ASP A 159 14.28 12.60 20.17
CA ASP A 159 14.73 12.59 21.55
C ASP A 159 15.57 11.34 21.87
N GLN A 160 16.28 11.36 23.00
CA GLN A 160 17.16 10.25 23.38
C GLN A 160 16.40 8.93 23.61
N ALA A 161 15.15 9.00 24.08
CA ALA A 161 14.34 7.81 24.34
C ALA A 161 13.87 7.17 23.02
N GLU A 162 13.54 7.98 22.02
CA GLU A 162 13.19 7.54 20.67
C GLU A 162 14.39 6.89 19.97
N ILE A 163 15.57 7.52 20.06
CA ILE A 163 16.82 6.96 19.50
C ILE A 163 17.18 5.65 20.20
N ASP A 164 17.08 5.60 21.54
CA ASP A 164 17.33 4.38 22.31
C ASP A 164 16.37 3.27 21.89
N ARG A 165 15.11 3.59 21.64
CA ARG A 165 14.11 2.63 21.14
C ARG A 165 14.44 2.16 19.74
N PHE A 166 14.86 3.05 18.85
CA PHE A 166 15.24 2.72 17.48
C PHE A 166 16.45 1.77 17.44
N LEU A 167 17.50 2.07 18.21
CA LEU A 167 18.74 1.29 18.24
C LEU A 167 18.63 0.02 19.11
N LYS A 168 17.56 -0.13 19.89
CA LYS A 168 17.32 -1.31 20.71
C LYS A 168 16.62 -2.39 19.88
N GLY A 169 17.37 -3.39 19.44
CA GLY A 169 16.78 -4.52 18.73
C GLY A 169 17.80 -5.49 18.15
N SER A 170 17.29 -6.39 17.31
CA SER A 170 18.06 -7.47 16.71
C SER A 170 19.13 -7.02 15.70
N PHE A 171 19.06 -5.77 15.24
CA PHE A 171 19.98 -5.19 14.26
C PHE A 171 21.19 -4.52 14.90
N THR A 172 21.23 -4.42 16.22
CA THR A 172 22.36 -3.85 16.96
C THR A 172 23.09 -4.95 17.70
N ASP A 173 24.39 -5.09 17.44
CA ASP A 173 25.22 -6.05 18.12
C ASP A 173 25.68 -5.56 19.51
N ARG A 174 26.34 -6.45 20.28
CA ARG A 174 26.87 -6.12 21.62
C ARG A 174 28.03 -5.12 21.59
N GLN A 175 28.59 -4.82 20.43
CA GLN A 175 29.71 -3.89 20.24
C GLN A 175 29.22 -2.50 19.82
N GLY A 176 27.90 -2.29 19.75
CA GLY A 176 27.30 -1.02 19.35
C GLY A 176 27.39 -0.77 17.85
N ASN A 177 27.41 -1.83 17.03
CA ASN A 177 27.28 -1.73 15.58
C ASN A 177 25.84 -2.02 15.18
N PHE A 178 25.25 -1.12 14.39
CA PHE A 178 23.93 -1.25 13.81
C PHE A 178 24.04 -1.72 12.36
N SER A 179 23.46 -2.87 12.04
CA SER A 179 23.41 -3.41 10.69
C SER A 179 22.23 -2.82 9.92
N TYR A 180 22.47 -1.69 9.26
CA TYR A 180 21.43 -0.96 8.55
C TYR A 180 20.95 -1.71 7.30
N LYS A 181 21.79 -2.50 6.62
CA LYS A 181 21.37 -3.29 5.45
C LYS A 181 20.28 -4.31 5.84
N GLU A 182 20.51 -5.04 6.93
CA GLU A 182 19.53 -5.99 7.48
C GLU A 182 18.29 -5.28 8.03
N TRP A 183 18.48 -4.13 8.69
CA TRP A 183 17.35 -3.33 9.16
C TRP A 183 16.49 -2.84 8.00
N VAL A 184 17.07 -2.27 6.93
CA VAL A 184 16.34 -1.79 5.75
C VAL A 184 15.60 -2.95 5.08
N LYS A 185 16.25 -4.11 4.91
CA LYS A 185 15.60 -5.30 4.35
C LYS A 185 14.38 -5.75 5.16
N VAL A 186 14.47 -5.69 6.49
CA VAL A 186 13.34 -6.04 7.37
C VAL A 186 12.30 -4.92 7.41
N PHE A 187 12.73 -3.67 7.40
CA PHE A 187 11.87 -2.50 7.44
C PHE A 187 11.07 -2.33 6.13
N ARG A 188 11.66 -2.74 5.02
CA ARG A 188 11.06 -2.81 3.70
C ARG A 188 10.49 -4.19 3.36
N VAL A 189 10.35 -5.11 4.35
CA VAL A 189 9.78 -6.47 4.18
C VAL A 189 8.72 -6.44 3.10
N ASN A 190 9.11 -6.97 1.93
CA ASN A 190 8.34 -7.33 0.73
C ASN A 190 9.03 -7.04 -0.62
N GLU A 191 10.35 -6.85 -0.71
CA GLU A 191 11.04 -6.91 -2.02
C GLU A 191 11.70 -8.29 -2.31
N ASP A 192 12.33 -8.97 -1.33
CA ASP A 192 13.19 -10.13 -1.63
C ASP A 192 12.89 -11.42 -0.84
N ASN A 193 11.73 -12.06 -1.07
CA ASN A 193 11.53 -13.45 -0.60
C ASN A 193 11.53 -14.51 -1.73
N ASN A 194 12.12 -14.23 -2.90
CA ASN A 194 12.02 -15.12 -4.06
C ASN A 194 13.31 -15.83 -4.52
N ASP A 195 14.45 -15.65 -3.84
CA ASP A 195 15.71 -16.27 -4.30
C ASP A 195 16.18 -17.49 -3.49
N ALA A 196 15.44 -17.92 -2.45
CA ALA A 196 15.86 -19.03 -1.59
C ALA A 196 15.23 -20.40 -1.92
N GLU A 197 14.19 -20.49 -2.76
CA GLU A 197 13.49 -21.77 -3.04
C GLU A 197 13.80 -22.40 -4.41
N ALA A 198 14.74 -21.85 -5.19
CA ALA A 198 15.10 -22.42 -6.50
C ALA A 198 16.25 -23.46 -6.47
N GLN A 199 16.76 -23.87 -5.30
CA GLN A 199 17.89 -24.81 -5.20
C GLN A 199 17.78 -25.84 -4.06
N ALA A 200 16.62 -26.48 -3.90
CA ALA A 200 16.50 -27.70 -3.09
C ALA A 200 15.80 -28.81 -3.88
#